data_AF-A0A6C0DWS9-F1
#
_entry.id   AF-A0A6C0DWS9-F1
#
_cell.length_a   1.000
_cell.length_b   1.000
_cell.length_c   1.000
_cell.angle_alpha   90.00
_cell.angle_beta   90.00
_cell.angle_gamma   90.00
#
_symmetry.space_group_name_H-M   'P 1'
#
loop_
_entity.id
_entity.type
_entity.pdbx_description
1 polymer ?
#
loop_
_entity_poly.entity_id
_entity_poly.type
_entity_poly.pdbx_seq_one_letter_code
_entity_poly.pdbx_strand_id
1 'polypeptide(L)'
;MSVPTILALSAVEILGDVALKEYANDKGLMYLGIGIIGYIGVVILLIVNLQDSTILLVNNAWDGTSSILESVYAYVVLGERFENYFQYTGALFIILGLYLLKIPFAKDHPFHIPKGYKK
;
A
#
# COMPACT_ATOMS: atom_id res chain seq x y z
N MET A 1 -1.81 11.32 8.25
CA MET A 1 -2.14 10.49 7.07
C MET A 1 -3.32 11.11 6.30
N SER A 2 -3.46 10.87 4.99
CA SER A 2 -4.69 11.18 4.23
C SER A 2 -4.95 10.17 3.10
N VAL A 3 -6.15 10.19 2.52
CA VAL A 3 -6.54 9.32 1.39
C VAL A 3 -5.51 9.41 0.23
N PRO A 4 -5.10 10.60 -0.27
CA PRO A 4 -4.12 10.66 -1.34
C PRO A 4 -2.76 10.04 -0.99
N THR A 5 -2.29 10.19 0.25
CA THR A 5 -0.97 9.67 0.65
C THR A 5 -1.00 8.16 0.90
N ILE A 6 -2.15 7.59 1.28
CA ILE A 6 -2.35 6.15 1.35
C ILE A 6 -2.49 5.54 -0.05
N LEU A 7 -3.24 6.18 -0.95
CA LEU A 7 -3.32 5.73 -2.35
C LEU A 7 -1.94 5.74 -3.03
N ALA A 8 -1.14 6.78 -2.79
CA ALA A 8 0.24 6.85 -3.29
C ALA A 8 1.12 5.74 -2.69
N LEU A 9 0.99 5.47 -1.38
CA LEU A 9 1.70 4.39 -0.70
C LEU A 9 1.36 3.03 -1.33
N SER A 10 0.08 2.70 -1.46
CA SER A 10 -0.39 1.47 -2.08
C SER A 10 0.01 1.36 -3.56
N ALA A 11 -0.01 2.45 -4.32
CA ALA A 11 0.43 2.42 -5.72
C ALA A 11 1.92 2.08 -5.89
N VAL A 12 2.77 2.63 -5.01
CA VAL A 12 4.21 2.32 -5.00
C VAL A 12 4.46 0.88 -4.57
N GLU A 13 3.70 0.39 -3.59
CA GLU A 13 3.75 -1.01 -3.15
C GLU A 13 3.40 -1.96 -4.30
N ILE A 14 2.28 -1.73 -5.01
CA ILE A 14 1.88 -2.57 -6.17
C ILE A 14 3.02 -2.68 -7.18
N LEU A 15 3.73 -1.58 -7.49
CA LEU A 15 4.86 -1.62 -8.42
C LEU A 15 6.02 -2.48 -7.88
N GLY A 16 6.29 -2.38 -6.57
CA GLY A 16 7.27 -3.21 -5.89
C GLY A 16 6.89 -4.69 -5.95
N ASP A 17 5.66 -5.01 -5.56
CA ASP A 17 5.11 -6.37 -5.48
C ASP A 17 5.06 -7.05 -6.84
N VAL A 18 4.56 -6.35 -7.86
CA VAL A 18 4.55 -6.87 -9.24
C VAL A 18 5.98 -7.12 -9.71
N ALA A 19 6.92 -6.20 -9.48
CA ALA A 19 8.31 -6.41 -9.89
C ALA A 19 8.97 -7.58 -9.15
N LEU A 20 8.76 -7.72 -7.85
CA LEU A 20 9.30 -8.83 -7.06
C LEU A 20 8.68 -10.17 -7.45
N LYS A 21 7.36 -10.21 -7.71
CA LYS A 21 6.68 -11.38 -8.26
C LYS A 21 7.31 -11.80 -9.58
N GLU A 22 7.58 -10.84 -10.45
CA GLU A 22 8.18 -11.10 -11.75
C GLU A 22 9.60 -11.64 -11.62
N TYR A 23 10.41 -11.05 -10.74
CA TYR A 23 11.72 -11.59 -10.40
C TYR A 23 11.64 -13.03 -9.84
N ALA A 24 10.67 -13.31 -8.97
CA ALA A 24 10.46 -14.63 -8.40
C ALA A 24 10.03 -15.68 -9.42
N ASN A 25 9.42 -15.26 -10.54
CA ASN A 25 9.05 -16.12 -11.67
C ASN A 25 10.11 -16.08 -12.77
N ASP A 26 11.38 -16.13 -12.37
CA ASP A 26 12.57 -16.22 -13.22
C ASP A 26 12.77 -15.05 -14.21
N LYS A 27 12.15 -13.88 -13.96
CA LYS A 27 12.57 -12.67 -14.68
C LYS A 27 13.89 -12.13 -14.14
N GLY A 28 14.64 -11.44 -14.99
CA GLY A 28 16.01 -11.02 -14.69
C GLY A 28 16.15 -10.00 -13.55
N LEU A 29 17.41 -9.78 -13.12
CA LEU A 29 17.79 -8.93 -11.97
C LEU A 29 17.25 -7.48 -12.01
N MET A 30 16.87 -6.97 -13.18
CA MET A 30 16.22 -5.67 -13.30
C MET A 30 14.93 -5.60 -12.46
N TYR A 31 14.14 -6.68 -12.44
CA TYR A 31 12.90 -6.75 -11.67
C TYR A 31 13.15 -6.76 -10.16
N LEU A 32 14.22 -7.42 -9.71
CA LEU A 32 14.67 -7.34 -8.32
C LEU A 32 15.03 -5.89 -7.95
N GLY A 33 15.78 -5.20 -8.81
CA GLY A 33 16.15 -3.80 -8.60
C GLY A 33 14.93 -2.87 -8.50
N ILE A 34 13.97 -3.01 -9.41
CA ILE A 34 12.71 -2.25 -9.38
C ILE A 34 11.93 -2.54 -8.10
N GLY A 35 11.81 -3.82 -7.72
CA GLY A 35 11.15 -4.26 -6.51
C GLY A 35 11.73 -3.62 -5.24
N ILE A 36 13.07 -3.67 -5.10
CA ILE A 36 13.79 -3.06 -3.97
C ILE A 36 13.56 -1.53 -3.93
N ILE A 37 13.66 -0.85 -5.07
CA ILE A 37 13.42 0.60 -5.16
C ILE A 37 11.98 0.93 -4.77
N GLY A 38 11.01 0.13 -5.22
CA GLY A 38 9.60 0.24 -4.81
C GLY A 38 9.45 0.18 -3.30
N TYR A 39 10.02 -0.82 -2.65
CA TYR A 39 9.94 -0.97 -1.18
C TYR A 39 10.69 0.13 -0.40
N ILE A 40 11.77 0.71 -0.95
CA ILE A 40 12.35 1.93 -0.38
C ILE A 40 11.33 3.08 -0.42
N GLY A 41 10.59 3.22 -1.52
CA GLY A 41 9.49 4.17 -1.66
C GLY A 41 8.36 3.92 -0.65
N VAL A 42 7.96 2.66 -0.44
CA VAL A 42 7.00 2.25 0.58
C VAL A 42 7.44 2.73 1.96
N VAL A 43 8.69 2.46 2.35
CA VAL A 43 9.24 2.89 3.65
C VAL A 43 9.18 4.42 3.82
N ILE A 44 9.55 5.18 2.78
CA ILE A 44 9.50 6.65 2.82
C ILE A 44 8.06 7.14 3.01
N LEU A 45 7.11 6.61 2.24
CA LEU A 45 5.70 7.01 2.33
C LEU A 45 5.04 6.54 3.63
N LEU A 46 5.47 5.42 4.19
CA LEU A 46 5.03 4.95 5.51
C LEU A 46 5.45 5.96 6.60
N ILE A 47 6.70 6.40 6.59
CA ILE A 47 7.19 7.45 7.51
C ILE A 47 6.34 8.72 7.38
N VAL A 48 6.04 9.14 6.15
CA VAL A 48 5.16 10.30 5.90
C VAL A 48 3.75 10.08 6.46
N ASN A 49 3.18 8.89 6.30
CA ASN A 49 1.82 8.60 6.76
C ASN A 49 1.73 8.47 8.29
N LEU A 50 2.76 7.94 8.94
CA LEU A 50 2.85 7.77 10.39
C LEU A 50 3.03 9.08 11.16
N GLN A 51 3.61 10.11 10.54
CA GLN A 51 3.71 11.43 11.19
C GLN A 51 2.30 11.97 11.48
N ASP A 52 2.05 12.27 12.76
CA ASP A 52 0.78 12.72 13.33
C ASP A 52 -0.40 11.74 13.11
N SER A 53 -0.12 10.44 13.06
CA SER A 53 -1.15 9.40 12.94
C SER A 53 -0.80 8.18 13.77
N THR A 54 -1.81 7.36 14.08
CA THR A 54 -1.58 6.12 14.83
C THR A 54 -1.16 5.00 13.88
N ILE A 55 -0.30 4.10 14.36
CA ILE A 55 0.05 2.88 13.64
C ILE A 55 -1.21 2.06 13.33
N LEU A 56 -2.16 2.01 14.27
CA LEU A 56 -3.43 1.30 14.09
C LEU A 56 -4.19 1.81 12.86
N LEU A 57 -4.31 3.12 12.71
CA LEU A 57 -5.03 3.69 11.57
C LEU A 57 -4.24 3.53 10.27
N VAL A 58 -2.93 3.83 10.29
CA VAL A 58 -2.07 3.80 9.10
C VAL A 58 -1.96 2.40 8.53
N ASN A 59 -1.69 1.38 9.36
CA ASN A 59 -1.56 0.00 8.88
C ASN A 59 -2.88 -0.51 8.30
N ASN A 60 -3.99 -0.36 9.02
CA ASN A 60 -5.29 -0.85 8.51
C ASN A 60 -5.73 -0.10 7.24
N ALA A 61 -5.45 1.20 7.13
CA ALA A 61 -5.73 1.97 5.93
C ALA A 61 -4.85 1.54 4.76
N TRP A 62 -3.54 1.36 5.00
CA TRP A 62 -2.57 0.94 3.99
C TRP A 62 -2.84 -0.48 3.52
N ASP A 63 -2.83 -1.47 4.42
CA ASP A 63 -3.01 -2.89 4.11
C ASP A 63 -4.35 -3.13 3.40
N GLY A 64 -5.42 -2.50 3.90
CA GLY A 64 -6.73 -2.60 3.29
C GLY A 64 -6.75 -1.98 1.89
N THR A 65 -6.23 -0.75 1.73
CA THR A 65 -6.25 -0.05 0.43
C THR A 65 -5.40 -0.79 -0.58
N SER A 66 -4.22 -1.26 -0.17
CA SER A 66 -3.33 -2.02 -1.01
C SER A 66 -3.96 -3.33 -1.46
N SER A 67 -4.52 -4.10 -0.52
CA SER A 67 -5.22 -5.35 -0.83
C SER A 67 -6.32 -5.16 -1.89
N ILE A 68 -7.09 -4.07 -1.83
CA ILE A 68 -8.10 -3.78 -2.85
C ILE A 68 -7.48 -3.41 -4.19
N LEU A 69 -6.50 -2.50 -4.21
CA LEU A 69 -5.88 -2.05 -5.47
C LEU A 69 -5.08 -3.16 -6.15
N GLU A 70 -4.34 -3.96 -5.38
CA GLU A 70 -3.65 -5.15 -5.86
C GLU A 70 -4.62 -6.19 -6.39
N SER A 71 -5.73 -6.46 -5.68
CA SER A 71 -6.75 -7.38 -6.17
C SER A 71 -7.34 -6.91 -7.50
N VAL A 72 -7.61 -5.61 -7.65
CA VAL A 72 -8.08 -5.05 -8.92
C VAL A 72 -7.02 -5.18 -10.01
N TYR A 73 -5.76 -4.87 -9.72
CA TYR A 73 -4.66 -4.99 -10.68
C TYR A 73 -4.45 -6.45 -11.11
N ALA A 74 -4.39 -7.38 -10.16
CA ALA A 74 -4.26 -8.81 -10.40
C ALA A 74 -5.42 -9.34 -11.26
N TYR A 75 -6.65 -8.93 -10.94
CA TYR A 75 -7.84 -9.35 -11.68
C TYR A 75 -7.87 -8.79 -13.11
N VAL A 76 -7.62 -7.49 -13.28
CA VAL A 76 -7.80 -6.81 -14.59
C VAL A 76 -6.58 -6.92 -15.48
N VAL A 77 -5.38 -6.80 -14.94
CA VAL A 77 -4.12 -6.73 -15.70
C VAL A 77 -3.46 -8.10 -15.81
N LEU A 78 -3.34 -8.83 -14.69
CA LEU A 78 -2.68 -10.15 -14.68
C LEU A 78 -3.62 -11.30 -15.07
N GLY A 79 -4.94 -11.06 -15.08
CA GLY A 79 -5.94 -12.07 -15.41
C GLY A 79 -6.18 -13.10 -14.30
N GLU A 80 -5.74 -12.82 -13.07
CA GLU A 80 -5.87 -13.74 -11.94
C GLU A 80 -7.32 -13.78 -11.43
N ARG A 81 -7.74 -14.94 -10.94
CA ARG A 81 -9.09 -15.15 -10.42
C ARG A 81 -8.99 -15.84 -9.08
N PHE A 82 -9.86 -15.45 -8.17
CA PHE A 82 -10.10 -16.25 -6.98
C PHE A 82 -10.79 -17.56 -7.39
N GLU A 83 -10.37 -18.64 -6.76
CA GLU A 83 -10.91 -19.98 -7.02
C GLU A 83 -12.21 -20.22 -6.24
N ASN A 84 -12.46 -19.46 -5.18
CA ASN A 84 -13.58 -19.64 -4.27
C ASN A 84 -14.39 -18.36 -4.06
N TYR A 85 -15.72 -18.46 -4.09
CA TYR A 85 -16.66 -17.38 -3.78
C TYR A 85 -16.42 -16.71 -2.41
N PHE A 86 -15.95 -17.45 -1.41
CA PHE A 86 -15.63 -16.87 -0.10
C PHE A 86 -14.47 -15.86 -0.15
N GLN A 87 -13.54 -15.96 -1.10
CA GLN A 87 -12.46 -14.99 -1.26
C GLN A 87 -13.00 -13.63 -1.73
N TYR A 88 -13.99 -13.63 -2.63
CA TYR A 88 -14.69 -12.42 -3.04
C TYR A 88 -15.46 -11.79 -1.86
N THR A 89 -16.11 -12.61 -1.03
CA THR A 89 -16.76 -12.13 0.20
C THR A 89 -15.75 -11.52 1.17
N GLY A 90 -14.56 -12.12 1.30
CA GLY A 90 -13.46 -11.54 2.08
C GLY A 90 -13.04 -10.16 1.56
N ALA A 91 -12.84 -10.03 0.24
CA ALA A 91 -12.51 -8.75 -0.38
C ALA A 91 -13.60 -7.68 -0.15
N LEU A 92 -14.88 -8.08 -0.20
CA LEU A 92 -15.99 -7.18 0.14
C LEU A 92 -15.90 -6.67 1.57
N PHE A 93 -15.56 -7.53 2.54
CA PHE A 93 -15.38 -7.09 3.93
C PHE A 93 -14.21 -6.14 4.12
N ILE A 94 -13.13 -6.26 3.33
CA ILE A 94 -12.04 -5.28 3.34
C ILE A 94 -12.55 -3.90 2.89
N ILE A 95 -13.35 -3.84 1.81
CA ILE A 95 -13.96 -2.58 1.34
C ILE A 95 -14.84 -1.96 2.44
N LEU A 96 -15.67 -2.77 3.09
CA LEU A 96 -16.53 -2.30 4.19
C LEU A 96 -15.70 -1.82 5.38
N GLY A 97 -14.63 -2.53 5.75
CA GLY A 97 -13.70 -2.13 6.81
C GLY A 97 -13.04 -0.78 6.51
N LEU A 98 -12.52 -0.60 5.29
CA LEU A 98 -11.94 0.67 4.84
C LEU A 98 -12.93 1.83 4.90
N TYR A 99 -14.17 1.61 4.45
CA TYR A 99 -15.22 2.62 4.53
C TYR A 99 -15.46 3.06 5.98
N LEU A 100 -15.47 2.10 6.92
CA LEU A 100 -15.68 2.37 8.34
C LEU A 100 -14.48 3.04 9.03
N LEU A 101 -13.26 2.89 8.53
CA LEU A 101 -12.06 3.55 9.08
C LEU A 101 -12.11 5.08 8.96
N LYS A 102 -12.94 5.64 8.06
CA LYS A 102 -13.11 7.08 7.86
C LYS A 102 -11.77 7.81 7.70
N ILE A 103 -10.96 7.32 6.77
CA ILE A 103 -9.65 7.91 6.43
C ILE A 103 -9.86 9.39 6.02
N PRO A 104 -9.14 10.35 6.61
CA PRO A 104 -9.30 11.76 6.29
C PRO A 104 -8.85 12.07 4.87
N PHE A 105 -9.56 12.97 4.17
CA PHE A 105 -9.23 13.35 2.80
C PHE A 105 -7.96 14.22 2.69
N ALA A 106 -7.68 15.02 3.72
CA ALA A 106 -6.52 15.90 3.79
C ALA A 106 -5.78 15.68 5.10
N LYS A 107 -4.46 15.91 5.08
CA LYS A 107 -3.67 15.97 6.30
C LYS A 107 -3.86 17.34 6.94
N ASP A 108 -3.96 17.37 8.26
CA ASP A 108 -4.01 18.63 9.00
C ASP A 108 -2.67 19.39 8.93
N HIS A 109 -1.56 18.65 8.84
CA HIS A 109 -0.20 19.20 8.87
C HIS A 109 0.65 18.61 7.73
N PRO A 110 1.46 19.45 7.04
CA PRO A 110 2.38 18.97 6.02
C PRO A 110 3.51 18.14 6.66
N PHE A 111 4.10 17.25 5.87
CA PHE A 111 5.25 16.49 6.35
C PHE A 111 6.41 17.42 6.72
N HIS A 112 7.05 17.15 7.85
CA HIS A 112 8.27 17.81 8.26
C HIS A 112 9.37 16.79 8.58
N ILE A 113 10.60 17.10 8.18
CA ILE A 113 11.75 16.28 8.56
C ILE A 113 11.97 16.45 10.07
N PRO A 114 12.05 15.35 10.85
CA PRO A 114 12.35 15.46 12.27
C PRO A 114 13.66 16.19 12.49
N LYS A 115 13.66 17.24 13.33
CA LYS A 115 14.92 17.83 13.79
C LYS A 115 15.61 16.78 14.65
N GLY A 116 16.83 16.39 14.27
CA GLY A 116 17.61 15.41 15.02
C GLY A 116 17.66 15.76 16.50
N TYR A 117 17.72 14.73 17.37
CA TYR A 117 17.76 14.88 18.81
C TYR A 117 18.85 15.89 19.19
N LYS A 118 18.47 17.11 19.59
CA LYS A 118 19.34 17.96 20.38
C LYS A 118 19.23 17.43 21.80
N LYS A 119 20.24 16.67 22.22
CA LYS A 119 20.43 16.33 23.63
C LYS A 119 20.55 17.58 24.47
#